data_AF-A0A350NN55-F1
#
_entry.id   AF-A0A350NN55-F1
#
_cell.length_a   1.000
_cell.length_b   1.000
_cell.length_c   1.000
_cell.angle_alpha   90.00
_cell.angle_beta   90.00
_cell.angle_gamma   90.00
#
_symmetry.space_group_name_H-M   'P 1'
#
loop_
_entity.id
_entity.type
_entity.pdbx_description
1 polymer ?
#
loop_
_entity_poly.entity_id
_entity_poly.type
_entity_poly.pdbx_seq_one_letter_code
_entity_poly.pdbx_strand_id
1 'polypeptide(L)'
;KKEHDWEFIFLGANIDAVSTAAKIGIMANRAANYHADSQGTKMNFNVISEAVSCLRQNSTIAEDWKAEIDADFESRDVKERKK
;
A
#
# COMPACT_ATOMS: atom_id res chain seq x y z
N LYS A 1 -7.72 -13.86 -13.24
CA LYS A 1 -7.00 -12.57 -13.43
C LYS A 1 -6.71 -12.22 -14.89
N LYS A 2 -6.45 -13.17 -15.80
CA LYS A 2 -6.05 -12.88 -17.19
C LYS A 2 -7.15 -12.42 -18.16
N GLU A 3 -8.41 -12.34 -17.74
CA GLU A 3 -9.52 -12.11 -18.67
C GLU A 3 -9.80 -10.62 -18.92
N HIS A 4 -9.28 -9.72 -18.07
CA HIS A 4 -9.61 -8.28 -18.12
C HIS A 4 -8.47 -7.33 -17.64
N ASP A 5 -7.21 -7.76 -17.57
CA ASP A 5 -6.05 -6.93 -17.15
C ASP A 5 -6.26 -6.16 -15.82
N TRP A 6 -6.93 -6.78 -14.84
CA TRP A 6 -7.15 -6.17 -13.53
C TRP A 6 -5.89 -6.20 -12.67
N GLU A 7 -5.44 -5.02 -12.27
CA GLU A 7 -4.48 -4.80 -11.19
C GLU A 7 -5.21 -4.66 -9.86
N PHE A 8 -4.60 -5.18 -8.79
CA PHE A 8 -5.17 -5.14 -7.43
C PHE A 8 -4.14 -4.55 -6.48
N ILE A 9 -4.60 -3.65 -5.61
CA ILE A 9 -3.84 -3.16 -4.45
C ILE A 9 -4.64 -3.47 -3.19
N PHE A 10 -3.97 -3.98 -2.16
CA PHE A 10 -4.54 -4.29 -0.86
C PHE A 10 -3.95 -3.34 0.19
N LEU A 11 -4.82 -2.68 0.96
CA LEU A 11 -4.44 -1.73 2.00
C LEU A 11 -4.90 -2.26 3.34
N GLY A 12 -3.96 -2.49 4.25
CA GLY A 12 -4.24 -2.92 5.62
C GLY A 12 -4.06 -1.78 6.61
N ALA A 13 -5.14 -1.37 7.26
CA ALA A 13 -5.11 -0.43 8.37
C ALA A 13 -4.65 -1.13 9.66
N ASN A 14 -3.47 -0.79 10.18
CA ASN A 14 -2.97 -1.28 11.48
C ASN A 14 -2.90 -2.82 11.60
N ILE A 15 -2.75 -3.54 10.48
CA ILE A 15 -2.71 -5.01 10.41
C ILE A 15 -1.55 -5.48 9.54
N ASP A 16 -1.27 -6.78 9.56
CA ASP A 16 -0.42 -7.43 8.55
C ASP A 16 -1.18 -7.56 7.22
N ALA A 17 -1.05 -6.54 6.38
CA ALA A 17 -1.66 -6.48 5.06
C ALA A 17 -1.10 -7.56 4.14
N VAL A 18 0.20 -7.90 4.24
CA VAL A 18 0.84 -8.90 3.37
C VAL A 18 0.27 -10.29 3.64
N SER A 19 0.23 -10.71 4.90
CA SER A 19 -0.34 -12.00 5.29
C SER A 19 -1.83 -12.10 4.96
N THR A 20 -2.57 -11.00 5.12
CA THR A 20 -4.01 -10.97 4.79
C THR A 20 -4.26 -11.01 3.29
N ALA A 21 -3.50 -10.23 2.51
CA ALA A 21 -3.52 -10.20 1.05
C ALA A 21 -3.18 -11.57 0.44
N ALA A 22 -2.21 -12.27 1.03
CA ALA A 22 -1.81 -13.60 0.58
C ALA A 22 -2.98 -14.61 0.63
N LYS A 23 -3.88 -14.51 1.62
CA LYS A 23 -5.05 -15.39 1.75
C LYS A 23 -6.05 -15.26 0.61
N ILE A 24 -6.02 -14.13 -0.11
CA ILE A 24 -6.88 -13.85 -1.27
C ILE A 24 -6.09 -13.77 -2.58
N GLY A 25 -4.84 -14.23 -2.59
CA GLY A 25 -4.01 -14.32 -3.80
C GLY A 25 -3.48 -12.98 -4.31
N ILE A 26 -3.33 -11.98 -3.43
CA ILE A 26 -2.67 -10.71 -3.74
C ILE A 26 -1.21 -10.78 -3.29
N MET A 27 -0.30 -10.40 -4.19
CA MET A 27 1.14 -10.43 -3.97
C MET A 27 1.58 -9.35 -2.98
N ALA A 28 2.66 -9.59 -2.24
CA ALA A 28 3.19 -8.66 -1.23
C ALA A 28 3.58 -7.28 -1.81
N ASN A 29 4.06 -7.23 -3.06
CA ASN A 29 4.35 -5.96 -3.77
C ASN A 29 3.09 -5.16 -4.15
N ARG A 30 1.91 -5.72 -3.89
CA ARG A 30 0.59 -5.10 -4.07
C ARG A 30 -0.16 -4.97 -2.74
N ALA A 31 0.52 -5.17 -1.61
CA ALA A 31 -0.04 -5.00 -0.27
C ALA A 31 0.76 -3.95 0.51
N ALA A 32 0.07 -3.04 1.20
CA ALA A 32 0.70 -2.02 2.04
C ALA A 32 -0.01 -1.91 3.40
N ASN A 33 0.79 -1.76 4.47
CA ASN A 33 0.30 -1.46 5.81
C ASN A 33 0.27 0.06 5.98
N TYR A 34 -0.78 0.61 6.57
CA TYR A 34 -0.82 2.03 6.90
C TYR A 34 -1.47 2.25 8.26
N HIS A 35 -1.14 3.38 8.89
CA HIS A 35 -1.79 3.81 10.12
C HIS A 35 -3.14 4.46 9.81
N ALA A 36 -4.22 3.95 10.41
CA ALA A 36 -5.57 4.50 10.24
C ALA A 36 -5.82 5.76 11.08
N ASP A 37 -4.98 6.76 10.85
CA ASP A 37 -5.12 8.11 11.39
C ASP A 37 -5.09 9.15 10.26
N SER A 38 -5.20 10.44 10.61
CA SER A 38 -5.28 11.50 9.61
C SER A 38 -4.02 11.62 8.76
N GLN A 39 -2.85 11.38 9.33
CA GLN A 39 -1.57 11.46 8.64
C GLN A 39 -1.40 10.28 7.68
N GLY A 40 -1.60 9.06 8.17
CA GLY A 40 -1.45 7.83 7.40
C GLY A 40 -2.49 7.74 6.30
N THR A 41 -3.75 8.10 6.58
CA THR A 41 -4.81 8.12 5.57
C THR A 41 -4.50 9.12 4.46
N LYS A 42 -4.08 10.35 4.80
CA LYS A 42 -3.74 11.37 3.79
C LYS A 42 -2.58 10.92 2.91
N MET A 43 -1.52 10.39 3.52
CA MET A 43 -0.35 9.90 2.79
C MET A 43 -0.69 8.72 1.88
N ASN A 44 -1.44 7.75 2.40
CA ASN A 44 -1.94 6.62 1.62
C ASN A 44 -2.73 7.07 0.38
N PHE A 45 -3.65 8.04 0.53
CA PHE A 45 -4.40 8.59 -0.62
C PHE A 45 -3.51 9.30 -1.64
N ASN A 46 -2.51 10.07 -1.19
CA ASN A 46 -1.59 10.78 -2.09
C ASN A 46 -0.79 9.78 -2.95
N VAL A 47 -0.18 8.79 -2.29
CA VAL A 47 0.65 7.77 -2.94
C VAL A 47 -0.17 6.92 -3.91
N ILE A 48 -1.39 6.53 -3.54
CA ILE A 48 -2.28 5.79 -4.45
C ILE A 48 -2.70 6.65 -5.64
N SER A 49 -2.99 7.93 -5.41
CA SER A 49 -3.34 8.85 -6.50
C SER A 49 -2.22 8.97 -7.53
N GLU A 50 -0.98 9.04 -7.07
CA GLU A 50 0.21 9.00 -7.93
C GLU A 50 0.36 7.66 -8.65
N ALA A 51 0.32 6.54 -7.91
CA ALA A 51 0.43 5.20 -8.49
C ALA A 51 -0.61 4.93 -9.59
N VAL A 52 -1.86 5.34 -9.37
CA VAL A 52 -2.95 5.22 -10.36
C VAL A 52 -2.72 6.18 -11.54
N SER A 53 -2.16 7.37 -11.29
CA SER A 53 -1.80 8.31 -12.36
C SER A 53 -0.67 7.78 -13.25
N CYS A 54 0.33 7.12 -12.66
CA CYS A 54 1.38 6.42 -13.38
C CYS A 54 0.83 5.21 -14.15
N LEU A 55 -0.04 4.41 -13.54
CA LEU A 55 -0.68 3.27 -14.19
C LEU A 55 -1.46 3.68 -15.44
N ARG A 56 -2.18 4.81 -15.40
CA ARG A 56 -2.89 5.35 -16.56
C ARG A 56 -1.96 5.78 -17.71
N GLN A 57 -0.73 6.16 -17.40
CA GLN A 57 0.25 6.63 -18.38
C GLN A 57 1.13 5.51 -18.94
N ASN A 58 1.57 4.60 -18.07
CA ASN A 58 2.61 3.60 -18.37
C ASN A 58 2.07 2.16 -18.41
N SER A 59 0.76 1.96 -18.17
CA SER A 59 0.10 0.65 -18.10
C SER A 59 0.63 -0.30 -17.01
N THR A 60 1.51 0.16 -16.11
CA THR A 60 2.07 -0.63 -15.01
C THR A 60 2.20 0.19 -13.73
N ILE A 61 2.00 -0.46 -12.57
CA ILE A 61 2.32 0.12 -11.24
C ILE A 61 3.79 -0.16 -10.93
N ALA A 62 4.54 0.88 -10.59
CA ALA A 62 5.94 0.79 -10.18
C ALA A 62 6.14 -0.18 -8.99
N GLU A 63 7.30 -0.80 -8.86
CA GLU A 63 7.55 -1.76 -7.78
C GLU A 63 7.65 -1.08 -6.40
N ASP A 64 8.16 0.14 -6.39
CA ASP A 64 8.40 0.99 -5.22
C ASP A 64 7.24 1.95 -4.89
N TRP A 65 6.08 1.78 -5.53
CA TRP A 65 4.91 2.65 -5.35
C TRP A 65 4.50 2.84 -3.88
N LYS A 66 4.78 1.86 -3.01
CA LYS A 66 4.41 1.88 -1.58
C LYS A 66 5.53 2.32 -0.64
N ALA A 67 6.69 2.71 -1.15
CA ALA A 67 7.87 3.02 -0.34
C ALA A 67 7.60 4.11 0.72
N GLU A 68 6.87 5.16 0.36
CA GLU A 68 6.49 6.22 1.30
C GLU A 68 5.51 5.74 2.38
N ILE A 69 4.56 4.88 2.01
CA ILE A 69 3.59 4.29 2.95
C ILE A 69 4.31 3.38 3.96
N ASP A 70 5.20 2.52 3.48
CA ASP A 70 5.98 1.61 4.34
C ASP A 70 6.88 2.40 5.29
N ALA A 71 7.59 3.42 4.79
CA ALA A 71 8.48 4.25 5.60
C ALA A 71 7.72 5.01 6.69
N ASP A 72 6.54 5.55 6.38
CA ASP A 72 5.66 6.16 7.35
C ASP A 72 5.21 5.16 8.42
N PHE A 73 4.72 3.99 7.99
CA PHE A 73 4.25 2.95 8.88
C PHE A 73 5.34 2.50 9.86
N GLU A 74 6.52 2.15 9.35
CA GLU A 74 7.67 1.71 10.16
C GLU A 74 8.16 2.81 11.11
N SER A 75 8.31 4.04 10.61
CA SER A 75 8.86 5.14 11.43
C SER A 75 7.95 5.52 12.60
N ARG A 76 6.63 5.42 12.42
CA ARG A 76 5.64 5.76 13.45
C ARG A 76 5.34 4.58 14.37
N ASP A 77 5.39 3.36 13.87
CA ASP A 77 5.29 2.15 14.69
C ASP A 77 6.46 2.05 15.70
N VAL A 78 7.68 2.40 15.28
CA VAL A 78 8.85 2.50 16.19
C VAL A 78 8.66 3.58 17.26
N LYS A 79 8.02 4.71 16.92
CA LYS A 79 7.75 5.78 17.90
C LYS A 79 6.72 5.33 18.94
N GLU A 80 5.68 4.60 18.54
CA GLU A 80 4.68 4.07 19.46
C GLU A 80 5.27 3.01 20.40
N ARG A 81 6.09 2.09 19.90
CA ARG A 81 6.75 1.07 20.74
C ARG A 81 7.71 1.62 21.79
N LYS A 82 8.25 2.83 21.58
CA LYS A 82 9.17 3.50 22.52
C LYS A 82 8.46 4.34 23.58
N LYS A 83 7.13 4.47 23.48
CA LYS A 83 6.30 5.29 24.36
C LYS A 83 5.71 4.43 25.48
#